data_AF-A0A4Q6BAZ8-F1
#
_entry.id   AF-A0A4Q6BAZ8-F1
#
_cell.length_a   1.000
_cell.length_b   1.000
_cell.length_c   1.000
_cell.angle_alpha   90.00
_cell.angle_beta   90.00
_cell.angle_gamma   90.00
#
_symmetry.space_group_name_H-M   'P 1'
#
loop_
_entity.id
_entity.type
_entity.pdbx_description
1 polymer ?
#
loop_
_entity_poly.entity_id
_entity_poly.type
_entity_poly.pdbx_seq_one_letter_code
_entity_poly.pdbx_strand_id
1 'polypeptide(L)'
;MIKHAHKIVLLSLLMLTAESGCKSKLDRIAHSLNPFGAKGDNSNPGNNPETAAPIVIDEAAEAMHASILSELKSKHFNAENISWFESRGKFEGDWVAHSPKNYWKKDASNLPSGYACKAGDTGCDSQFLRKICSSDMDCAATHTSCVPLQASITKEGGAVKSMCLGSGDALMDDYYFTLTKAKTHLEVSSLTFPSGNFRKVLVNALSVLSQRETSPTIRMIFSSLDGITPNFLNKPDKVLDALLKDVSAVGGNAANLKINLAYLSDKKVSWNHAKIVLADSYYVLQGGHNFLDPDYVKESPIFDLSMHGSGSVGFGVQKFVNALWAHADPVASNLKNDERIVPPFVKDPNEGTARVIGMGRLGSFGDLASDDGFKALLNATKKSVYFAQQDMFNDIVKLGAKPSLALPALIDAILRGVTVKVAQSSSTKFLGYGMIAPEKAFGLLLDAITKEAETRKFVAPGGITLREYLCRQIEYAPLLFNSAITIWPNGDQIGVHPKLIIADEVGFYMGSQNFYPSDLQEFGLLVSDTKTTKELIANYWGPIWEESQKKKVECK
;
A
#
# COMPACT_ATOMS: atom_id res chain seq x y z
N MET A 1 11.52 -13.03 15.37
CA MET A 1 11.79 -14.29 14.64
C MET A 1 11.63 -14.06 13.13
N ILE A 2 12.53 -13.28 12.53
CA ILE A 2 12.29 -12.57 11.26
C ILE A 2 13.12 -13.22 10.13
N LYS A 3 12.48 -13.81 9.11
CA LYS A 3 13.14 -14.48 7.97
C LYS A 3 12.44 -14.36 6.60
N HIS A 4 11.23 -13.79 6.54
CA HIS A 4 10.25 -14.14 5.50
C HIS A 4 10.26 -13.27 4.22
N ALA A 5 10.65 -11.99 4.28
CA ALA A 5 10.33 -11.07 3.17
C ALA A 5 11.28 -11.10 1.95
N HIS A 6 12.59 -11.34 2.12
CA HIS A 6 13.59 -10.88 1.13
C HIS A 6 14.67 -11.90 0.70
N LYS A 7 14.43 -13.22 0.87
CA LYS A 7 15.39 -14.22 0.37
C LYS A 7 15.48 -14.28 -1.17
N ILE A 8 14.44 -13.81 -1.87
CA ILE A 8 14.34 -13.70 -3.34
C ILE A 8 15.50 -12.88 -3.96
N VAL A 9 15.98 -11.86 -3.24
CA VAL A 9 17.05 -10.96 -3.70
C VAL A 9 18.40 -11.68 -3.77
N LEU A 10 18.69 -12.58 -2.83
CA LEU A 10 20.04 -13.11 -2.64
C LEU A 10 20.41 -14.25 -3.60
N LEU A 11 19.43 -15.02 -4.08
CA LEU A 11 19.68 -16.12 -5.03
C LEU A 11 19.89 -15.64 -6.47
N SER A 12 19.28 -14.50 -6.82
CA SER A 12 19.10 -14.11 -8.22
C SER A 12 20.22 -13.21 -8.78
N LEU A 13 20.94 -12.48 -7.92
CA LEU A 13 22.01 -11.56 -8.34
C LEU A 13 23.31 -12.25 -8.80
N LEU A 14 23.46 -13.56 -8.63
CA LEU A 14 24.69 -14.30 -8.92
C LEU A 14 24.84 -14.78 -10.38
N MET A 15 23.91 -14.46 -11.29
CA MET A 15 23.84 -15.07 -12.63
C MET A 15 23.74 -14.11 -13.83
N LEU A 16 23.93 -12.79 -13.67
CA LEU A 16 23.76 -11.83 -14.79
C LEU A 16 25.02 -11.02 -15.11
N THR A 17 25.96 -11.67 -15.80
CA THR A 17 27.04 -11.02 -16.58
C THR A 17 27.02 -11.52 -18.04
N ALA A 18 26.07 -11.05 -18.86
CA ALA A 18 26.13 -11.17 -20.32
C ALA A 18 25.15 -10.23 -21.07
N GLU A 19 25.74 -9.29 -21.81
CA GLU A 19 25.34 -8.84 -23.17
C GLU A 19 23.97 -8.17 -23.46
N SER A 20 23.90 -7.57 -24.65
CA SER A 20 22.86 -6.63 -25.10
C SER A 20 22.81 -6.57 -26.63
N GLY A 21 21.66 -6.21 -27.24
CA GLY A 21 21.62 -5.90 -28.68
C GLY A 21 20.22 -5.70 -29.29
N CYS A 22 20.02 -4.53 -29.94
CA CYS A 22 19.05 -4.17 -31.00
C CYS A 22 17.52 -4.43 -30.76
N LYS A 23 16.57 -3.52 -31.06
CA LYS A 23 16.22 -2.78 -32.31
C LYS A 23 15.88 -3.73 -33.49
N SER A 24 14.83 -3.58 -34.30
CA SER A 24 13.58 -2.75 -34.35
C SER A 24 12.68 -3.37 -35.48
N LYS A 25 11.61 -2.84 -36.10
CA LYS A 25 10.91 -1.52 -36.24
C LYS A 25 9.57 -1.75 -37.01
N LEU A 26 8.72 -0.70 -37.18
CA LEU A 26 7.68 -0.54 -38.24
C LEU A 26 6.39 -1.41 -38.18
N ASP A 27 5.21 -1.01 -38.69
CA ASP A 27 4.60 0.34 -38.88
C ASP A 27 3.05 0.24 -39.07
N ARG A 28 2.37 1.40 -39.26
CA ARG A 28 0.91 1.64 -39.34
C ARG A 28 0.10 0.84 -40.40
N ILE A 29 -1.22 0.73 -40.15
CA ILE A 29 -2.32 1.17 -41.07
C ILE A 29 -3.40 1.91 -40.24
N ALA A 30 -4.24 2.76 -40.86
CA ALA A 30 -5.25 3.59 -40.20
C ALA A 30 -6.62 3.61 -40.95
N HIS A 31 -7.58 4.40 -40.43
CA HIS A 31 -8.94 4.65 -40.95
C HIS A 31 -9.96 3.51 -40.76
N SER A 32 -11.29 3.76 -40.70
CA SER A 32 -12.08 4.92 -40.22
C SER A 32 -13.58 4.53 -40.20
N LEU A 33 -14.42 5.19 -39.39
CA LEU A 33 -15.72 5.79 -39.79
C LEU A 33 -16.54 6.26 -38.58
N ASN A 34 -17.32 7.32 -38.83
CA ASN A 34 -18.26 8.01 -37.93
C ASN A 34 -19.12 8.94 -38.82
N PRO A 35 -20.28 9.49 -38.42
CA PRO A 35 -21.18 9.15 -37.32
C PRO A 35 -22.65 8.93 -37.81
N PHE A 36 -23.59 8.66 -36.89
CA PHE A 36 -25.01 8.98 -37.06
C PHE A 36 -25.63 9.38 -35.71
N GLY A 37 -26.66 10.24 -35.73
CA GLY A 37 -27.39 10.61 -34.51
C GLY A 37 -28.59 11.57 -34.70
N ALA A 38 -29.55 11.44 -33.79
CA ALA A 38 -30.63 12.39 -33.46
C ALA A 38 -31.06 12.03 -32.01
N LYS A 39 -31.22 12.94 -31.03
CA LYS A 39 -32.04 14.17 -30.88
C LYS A 39 -33.53 13.92 -30.58
N GLY A 40 -33.94 14.34 -29.37
CA GLY A 40 -35.30 14.73 -28.98
C GLY A 40 -35.90 13.93 -27.80
N ASP A 41 -36.76 14.50 -26.94
CA ASP A 41 -36.81 15.90 -26.47
C ASP A 41 -37.54 16.03 -25.10
N ASN A 42 -37.33 17.16 -24.42
CA ASN A 42 -38.11 17.79 -23.32
C ASN A 42 -39.20 17.01 -22.55
N SER A 43 -39.11 17.03 -21.21
CA SER A 43 -39.97 17.91 -20.36
C SER A 43 -39.57 17.91 -18.86
N ASN A 44 -40.01 18.93 -18.13
CA ASN A 44 -39.69 19.25 -16.72
C ASN A 44 -41.04 19.39 -15.95
N PRO A 45 -41.11 19.33 -14.60
CA PRO A 45 -40.77 20.52 -13.81
C PRO A 45 -40.24 20.29 -12.36
N GLY A 46 -39.40 21.23 -11.91
CA GLY A 46 -39.59 21.87 -10.59
C GLY A 46 -38.79 21.35 -9.40
N ASN A 47 -37.77 22.10 -9.00
CA ASN A 47 -37.30 22.19 -7.62
C ASN A 47 -36.73 23.58 -7.35
N ASN A 48 -36.86 24.10 -6.13
CA ASN A 48 -36.32 25.41 -5.76
C ASN A 48 -34.78 25.36 -5.68
N PRO A 49 -34.07 26.45 -6.03
CA PRO A 49 -32.66 26.57 -5.72
C PRO A 49 -32.49 26.85 -4.22
N GLU A 50 -32.17 25.82 -3.44
CA GLU A 50 -31.38 26.06 -2.23
C GLU A 50 -30.09 26.77 -2.64
N THR A 51 -29.71 27.82 -1.93
CA THR A 51 -28.49 28.56 -2.19
C THR A 51 -27.29 27.71 -1.76
N ALA A 52 -26.84 26.85 -2.68
CA ALA A 52 -25.64 26.06 -2.50
C ALA A 52 -24.48 26.96 -2.06
N ALA A 53 -23.82 26.61 -0.97
CA ALA A 53 -22.64 27.34 -0.50
C ALA A 53 -21.60 27.39 -1.64
N PRO A 54 -20.89 28.52 -1.81
CA PRO A 54 -19.94 28.68 -2.91
C PRO A 54 -18.92 27.55 -2.88
N ILE A 55 -18.79 26.85 -4.01
CA ILE A 55 -17.84 25.75 -4.16
C ILE A 55 -16.43 26.34 -3.97
N VAL A 56 -15.81 26.04 -2.84
CA VAL A 56 -14.41 26.41 -2.58
C VAL A 56 -13.55 25.53 -3.46
N ILE A 57 -13.11 26.07 -4.60
CA ILE A 57 -12.22 25.38 -5.52
C ILE A 57 -10.86 25.22 -4.84
N ASP A 58 -10.39 23.97 -4.74
CA ASP A 58 -9.05 23.66 -4.25
C ASP A 58 -8.02 23.89 -5.36
N GLU A 59 -7.77 25.17 -5.67
CA GLU A 59 -6.87 25.59 -6.76
C GLU A 59 -5.47 24.98 -6.62
N ALA A 60 -5.00 24.78 -5.39
CA ALA A 60 -3.69 24.21 -5.11
C ALA A 60 -3.64 22.70 -5.40
N ALA A 61 -4.65 21.94 -4.97
CA ALA A 61 -4.74 20.51 -5.29
C ALA A 61 -4.98 20.27 -6.78
N GLU A 62 -5.89 21.02 -7.43
CA GLU A 62 -6.15 20.87 -8.88
C GLU A 62 -4.94 21.30 -9.74
N ALA A 63 -4.19 22.34 -9.35
CA ALA A 63 -2.94 22.72 -10.05
C ALA A 63 -1.86 21.64 -9.91
N MET A 64 -1.72 21.03 -8.71
CA MET A 64 -0.83 19.89 -8.50
C MET A 64 -1.27 18.69 -9.35
N HIS A 65 -2.56 18.36 -9.32
CA HIS A 65 -3.16 17.26 -10.07
C HIS A 65 -2.92 17.40 -11.58
N ALA A 66 -3.25 18.57 -12.14
CA ALA A 66 -3.07 18.88 -13.56
C ALA A 66 -1.60 18.80 -14.00
N SER A 67 -0.67 19.27 -13.16
CA SER A 67 0.78 19.18 -13.44
C SER A 67 1.26 17.72 -13.54
N ILE A 68 0.78 16.84 -12.66
CA ILE A 68 1.19 15.43 -12.62
C ILE A 68 0.53 14.65 -13.76
N LEU A 69 -0.76 14.89 -13.96
CA LEU A 69 -1.56 14.32 -15.03
C LEU A 69 -0.99 14.63 -16.43
N SER A 70 -0.51 15.87 -16.64
CA SER A 70 0.13 16.29 -17.89
C SER A 70 1.41 15.52 -18.18
N GLU A 71 2.26 15.33 -17.16
CA GLU A 71 3.51 14.57 -17.28
C GLU A 71 3.25 13.09 -17.63
N LEU A 72 2.26 12.47 -16.97
CA LEU A 72 1.86 11.09 -17.25
C LEU A 72 1.24 10.93 -18.66
N LYS A 73 0.37 11.85 -19.07
CA LYS A 73 -0.19 11.87 -20.45
C LYS A 73 0.88 12.12 -21.51
N SER A 74 1.95 12.85 -21.18
CA SER A 74 3.09 13.10 -22.08
C SER A 74 4.01 11.87 -22.21
N LYS A 75 4.39 11.23 -21.10
CA LYS A 75 5.38 10.14 -21.07
C LYS A 75 4.78 8.73 -21.24
N HIS A 76 3.59 8.50 -20.70
CA HIS A 76 2.99 7.17 -20.53
C HIS A 76 1.63 7.02 -21.22
N PHE A 77 1.38 7.80 -22.28
CA PHE A 77 0.12 7.80 -23.06
C PHE A 77 -0.40 6.39 -23.39
N ASN A 78 0.46 5.53 -23.96
CA ASN A 78 0.11 4.17 -24.36
C ASN A 78 -0.14 3.20 -23.17
N ALA A 79 0.10 3.65 -21.93
CA ALA A 79 -0.11 2.90 -20.70
C ALA A 79 -1.19 3.53 -19.79
N GLU A 80 -1.90 4.56 -20.26
CA GLU A 80 -3.14 5.03 -19.62
C GLU A 80 -4.16 3.89 -19.62
N ASN A 81 -4.83 3.68 -18.48
CA ASN A 81 -5.67 2.50 -18.22
C ASN A 81 -4.91 1.15 -18.22
N ILE A 82 -3.58 1.16 -18.06
CA ILE A 82 -2.75 -0.06 -17.89
C ILE A 82 -1.85 0.07 -16.65
N SER A 83 -0.88 0.98 -16.66
CA SER A 83 0.01 1.25 -15.50
C SER A 83 -0.47 2.42 -14.65
N TRP A 84 -1.23 3.36 -15.22
CA TRP A 84 -1.76 4.53 -14.54
C TRP A 84 -3.15 4.92 -15.06
N PHE A 85 -3.89 5.75 -14.31
CA PHE A 85 -5.20 6.27 -14.70
C PHE A 85 -5.56 7.57 -13.96
N GLU A 86 -6.42 8.40 -14.57
CA GLU A 86 -7.16 9.49 -13.90
C GLU A 86 -8.52 8.97 -13.41
N SER A 87 -8.97 9.38 -12.21
CA SER A 87 -10.28 9.02 -11.64
C SER A 87 -10.71 9.95 -10.49
N ARG A 88 -11.81 9.61 -9.80
CA ARG A 88 -12.25 10.20 -8.53
C ARG A 88 -12.49 9.12 -7.47
N GLY A 89 -12.36 9.49 -6.20
CA GLY A 89 -12.58 8.58 -5.07
C GLY A 89 -13.47 9.18 -3.97
N LYS A 90 -14.01 8.30 -3.13
CA LYS A 90 -14.59 8.59 -1.83
C LYS A 90 -13.65 8.07 -0.74
N PHE A 91 -13.29 8.94 0.19
CA PHE A 91 -12.49 8.65 1.38
C PHE A 91 -13.30 9.15 2.58
N GLU A 92 -13.95 8.22 3.29
CA GLU A 92 -15.04 8.51 4.24
C GLU A 92 -14.93 7.58 5.46
N GLY A 93 -15.27 8.07 6.65
CA GLY A 93 -15.13 7.31 7.90
C GLY A 93 -13.68 7.04 8.28
N ASP A 94 -13.40 5.88 8.88
CA ASP A 94 -12.06 5.42 9.24
C ASP A 94 -11.29 4.88 8.02
N TRP A 95 -11.12 5.73 7.01
CA TRP A 95 -10.48 5.37 5.75
C TRP A 95 -8.95 5.18 5.87
N VAL A 96 -8.35 5.68 6.95
CA VAL A 96 -6.91 5.59 7.24
C VAL A 96 -6.61 4.27 7.97
N ALA A 97 -6.48 3.19 7.18
CA ALA A 97 -6.12 1.85 7.64
C ALA A 97 -4.63 1.75 8.02
N HIS A 98 -4.23 2.45 9.08
CA HIS A 98 -2.90 2.31 9.68
C HIS A 98 -2.85 1.17 10.69
N SER A 99 -1.68 0.55 10.87
CA SER A 99 -1.44 -0.39 11.97
C SER A 99 -0.09 -0.14 12.66
N PRO A 100 0.04 -0.48 13.96
CA PRO A 100 -1.07 -0.70 14.90
C PRO A 100 -1.93 0.57 15.10
N LYS A 101 -3.21 0.40 15.44
CA LYS A 101 -4.06 1.52 15.92
C LYS A 101 -3.77 1.80 17.40
N ASN A 102 -4.24 2.92 17.95
CA ASN A 102 -4.18 3.24 19.39
C ASN A 102 -2.79 3.06 20.09
N TYR A 103 -1.68 3.21 19.37
CA TYR A 103 -0.31 3.14 19.93
C TYR A 103 0.34 4.51 20.17
N TRP A 104 -0.16 5.58 19.54
CA TRP A 104 0.44 6.92 19.64
C TRP A 104 0.57 7.37 21.10
N LYS A 105 1.80 7.74 21.50
CA LYS A 105 2.20 8.17 22.85
C LYS A 105 1.96 7.14 23.97
N LYS A 106 1.71 5.85 23.67
CA LYS A 106 1.69 4.81 24.71
C LYS A 106 3.09 4.57 25.27
N ASP A 107 3.20 4.55 26.60
CA ASP A 107 4.41 4.13 27.30
C ASP A 107 4.56 2.61 27.34
N ALA A 108 5.78 2.13 27.56
CA ALA A 108 6.14 0.71 27.45
C ALA A 108 5.32 -0.21 28.38
N SER A 109 4.91 0.28 29.55
CA SER A 109 4.05 -0.41 30.53
C SER A 109 2.57 -0.46 30.14
N ASN A 110 2.15 0.25 29.09
CA ASN A 110 0.78 0.30 28.58
C ASN A 110 0.64 -0.37 27.18
N LEU A 111 1.69 -1.07 26.73
CA LEU A 111 1.70 -1.81 25.48
C LEU A 111 1.04 -3.19 25.63
N PRO A 112 0.19 -3.62 24.68
CA PRO A 112 -0.36 -4.97 24.62
C PRO A 112 0.70 -6.05 24.73
N SER A 113 0.59 -6.93 25.73
CA SER A 113 1.53 -8.02 25.98
C SER A 113 0.86 -9.20 26.68
N GLY A 114 1.29 -10.43 26.40
CA GLY A 114 0.72 -11.66 26.96
C GLY A 114 -0.68 -12.02 26.44
N TYR A 115 -1.20 -11.33 25.42
CA TYR A 115 -2.60 -11.45 24.97
C TYR A 115 -2.89 -12.66 24.03
N ALA A 116 -1.86 -13.44 23.69
CA ALA A 116 -2.02 -14.68 22.94
C ALA A 116 -2.17 -15.89 23.88
N CYS A 117 -3.28 -16.62 23.75
CA CYS A 117 -3.57 -17.86 24.49
C CYS A 117 -3.34 -19.11 23.63
N LYS A 118 -3.37 -20.31 24.23
CA LYS A 118 -3.18 -21.59 23.52
C LYS A 118 -4.52 -22.23 23.18
N ALA A 119 -4.58 -22.94 22.05
CA ALA A 119 -5.75 -23.74 21.70
C ALA A 119 -5.99 -24.81 22.78
N GLY A 120 -7.18 -24.78 23.40
CA GLY A 120 -7.55 -25.63 24.53
C GLY A 120 -7.54 -24.94 25.89
N ASP A 121 -6.95 -23.74 26.01
CA ASP A 121 -7.06 -22.93 27.24
C ASP A 121 -8.51 -22.47 27.44
N THR A 122 -9.02 -22.51 28.68
CA THR A 122 -10.38 -22.08 29.03
C THR A 122 -10.61 -20.61 28.64
N GLY A 123 -11.60 -20.37 27.77
CA GLY A 123 -11.91 -19.03 27.27
C GLY A 123 -10.98 -18.53 26.16
N CYS A 124 -10.12 -19.38 25.58
CA CYS A 124 -9.34 -19.03 24.39
C CYS A 124 -10.12 -19.31 23.10
N ASP A 125 -10.11 -18.38 22.15
CA ASP A 125 -10.59 -18.66 20.79
C ASP A 125 -9.60 -19.58 20.07
N SER A 126 -10.07 -20.78 19.71
CA SER A 126 -9.26 -21.82 19.07
C SER A 126 -8.76 -21.45 17.67
N GLN A 127 -9.36 -20.45 17.01
CA GLN A 127 -8.93 -19.99 15.69
C GLN A 127 -7.91 -18.86 15.83
N PHE A 128 -8.26 -17.73 16.45
CA PHE A 128 -7.42 -16.52 16.48
C PHE A 128 -6.36 -16.50 17.59
N LEU A 129 -6.46 -17.40 18.57
CA LEU A 129 -5.57 -17.48 19.73
C LEU A 129 -5.56 -16.17 20.52
N ARG A 130 -6.76 -15.73 20.89
CA ARG A 130 -7.08 -14.56 21.73
C ARG A 130 -8.08 -14.97 22.80
N LYS A 131 -8.01 -14.35 23.97
CA LYS A 131 -8.98 -14.58 25.05
C LYS A 131 -10.35 -14.01 24.64
N ILE A 132 -11.40 -14.82 24.71
CA ILE A 132 -12.81 -14.39 24.61
C ILE A 132 -13.15 -13.51 25.81
N CYS A 133 -13.89 -12.43 25.60
CA CYS A 133 -14.20 -11.44 26.64
C CYS A 133 -15.64 -10.95 26.57
N SER A 134 -16.11 -10.37 27.67
CA SER A 134 -17.38 -9.66 27.78
C SER A 134 -17.19 -8.17 28.13
N SER A 135 -16.02 -7.78 28.65
CA SER A 135 -15.68 -6.41 29.06
C SER A 135 -14.18 -6.15 29.04
N ASP A 136 -13.74 -4.89 29.04
CA ASP A 136 -12.31 -4.53 29.13
C ASP A 136 -11.64 -5.06 30.41
N MET A 137 -12.40 -5.31 31.49
CA MET A 137 -11.87 -5.94 32.71
C MET A 137 -11.30 -7.34 32.45
N ASP A 138 -11.81 -8.07 31.46
CA ASP A 138 -11.27 -9.37 31.06
C ASP A 138 -9.88 -9.26 30.41
N CYS A 139 -9.54 -8.08 29.90
CA CYS A 139 -8.40 -7.80 29.02
C CYS A 139 -7.35 -6.86 29.66
N ALA A 140 -7.69 -6.23 30.78
CA ALA A 140 -6.84 -5.30 31.51
C ALA A 140 -5.45 -5.88 31.87
N ALA A 141 -5.40 -7.17 32.23
CA ALA A 141 -4.17 -7.87 32.61
C ALA A 141 -3.14 -8.05 31.47
N THR A 142 -3.53 -7.76 30.22
CA THR A 142 -2.67 -7.85 29.02
C THR A 142 -2.60 -6.52 28.25
N HIS A 143 -3.11 -5.42 28.85
CA HIS A 143 -3.18 -4.08 28.26
C HIS A 143 -3.89 -4.02 26.88
N THR A 144 -4.86 -4.93 26.70
CA THR A 144 -5.72 -5.05 25.51
C THR A 144 -7.13 -4.58 25.81
N SER A 145 -7.91 -4.30 24.76
CA SER A 145 -9.34 -3.98 24.87
C SER A 145 -10.21 -5.16 24.47
N CYS A 146 -11.39 -5.26 25.07
CA CYS A 146 -12.41 -6.22 24.67
C CYS A 146 -13.23 -5.66 23.51
N VAL A 147 -12.96 -6.15 22.30
CA VAL A 147 -13.59 -5.63 21.08
C VAL A 147 -14.11 -6.76 20.17
N PRO A 148 -15.20 -6.53 19.42
CA PRO A 148 -15.69 -7.49 18.43
C PRO A 148 -14.72 -7.61 17.26
N LEU A 149 -14.25 -8.82 16.97
CA LEU A 149 -13.42 -9.12 15.79
C LEU A 149 -14.34 -9.56 14.64
N GLN A 150 -14.67 -8.68 13.69
CA GLN A 150 -15.55 -9.00 12.56
C GLN A 150 -15.02 -10.18 11.73
N ALA A 151 -13.70 -10.32 11.60
CA ALA A 151 -13.04 -11.43 10.94
C ALA A 151 -13.25 -12.80 11.60
N SER A 152 -13.87 -12.87 12.79
CA SER A 152 -14.28 -14.14 13.42
C SER A 152 -15.51 -14.79 12.81
N ILE A 153 -16.24 -14.09 11.93
CA ILE A 153 -17.47 -14.56 11.30
C ILE A 153 -17.14 -15.49 10.11
N THR A 154 -17.64 -16.73 10.14
CA THR A 154 -17.46 -17.74 9.06
C THR A 154 -18.71 -17.95 8.21
N LYS A 155 -19.84 -17.34 8.57
CA LYS A 155 -21.15 -17.49 7.93
C LYS A 155 -21.88 -16.15 7.85
N GLU A 156 -22.58 -15.91 6.74
CA GLU A 156 -23.39 -14.70 6.58
C GLU A 156 -24.49 -14.61 7.66
N GLY A 157 -24.58 -13.45 8.32
CA GLY A 157 -25.43 -13.26 9.50
C GLY A 157 -24.92 -13.96 10.78
N GLY A 158 -23.72 -14.54 10.78
CA GLY A 158 -23.12 -15.18 11.95
C GLY A 158 -22.74 -14.19 13.06
N ALA A 159 -22.77 -14.66 14.30
CA ALA A 159 -22.43 -13.84 15.46
C ALA A 159 -20.92 -13.50 15.49
N VAL A 160 -20.62 -12.22 15.74
CA VAL A 160 -19.24 -11.75 15.97
C VAL A 160 -18.76 -12.17 17.37
N LYS A 161 -17.49 -12.57 17.49
CA LYS A 161 -16.86 -12.86 18.78
C LYS A 161 -16.13 -11.62 19.31
N SER A 162 -16.38 -11.29 20.58
CA SER A 162 -15.58 -10.31 21.32
C SER A 162 -14.32 -10.96 21.89
N MET A 163 -13.17 -10.32 21.67
CA MET A 163 -11.87 -10.83 22.08
C MET A 163 -10.99 -9.72 22.68
N CYS A 164 -10.08 -10.11 23.57
CA CYS A 164 -8.99 -9.26 24.03
C CYS A 164 -7.97 -9.08 22.90
N LEU A 165 -8.05 -7.96 22.18
CA LEU A 165 -7.23 -7.70 21.01
C LEU A 165 -6.07 -6.74 21.29
N GLY A 166 -4.88 -7.09 20.80
CA GLY A 166 -3.76 -6.17 20.70
C GLY A 166 -3.95 -5.24 19.50
N SER A 167 -3.46 -4.00 19.56
CA SER A 167 -3.93 -2.97 18.64
C SER A 167 -3.43 -3.07 17.19
N GLY A 168 -2.59 -4.07 16.88
CA GLY A 168 -2.33 -4.52 15.50
C GLY A 168 -3.42 -5.42 14.92
N ASP A 169 -4.20 -6.11 15.77
CA ASP A 169 -5.26 -7.04 15.36
C ASP A 169 -6.39 -6.37 14.56
N ALA A 170 -6.59 -5.05 14.71
CA ALA A 170 -7.56 -4.27 13.93
C ALA A 170 -7.36 -4.39 12.40
N LEU A 171 -6.12 -4.58 11.94
CA LEU A 171 -5.81 -4.77 10.52
C LEU A 171 -6.45 -6.04 9.94
N MET A 172 -6.82 -7.01 10.79
CA MET A 172 -7.59 -8.18 10.35
C MET A 172 -9.00 -7.81 9.91
N ASP A 173 -9.64 -6.85 10.57
CA ASP A 173 -10.99 -6.39 10.23
C ASP A 173 -10.97 -5.45 9.03
N ASP A 174 -9.93 -4.61 8.87
CA ASP A 174 -9.68 -3.87 7.63
C ASP A 174 -9.62 -4.82 6.42
N TYR A 175 -8.86 -5.92 6.54
CA TYR A 175 -8.73 -6.93 5.49
C TYR A 175 -10.06 -7.66 5.24
N TYR A 176 -10.72 -8.13 6.31
CA TYR A 176 -11.98 -8.86 6.25
C TYR A 176 -13.14 -8.06 5.65
N PHE A 177 -13.23 -6.77 6.00
CA PHE A 177 -14.26 -5.86 5.50
C PHE A 177 -14.23 -5.83 3.98
N THR A 178 -13.08 -5.52 3.37
CA THR A 178 -12.99 -5.39 1.91
C THR A 178 -13.17 -6.73 1.20
N LEU A 179 -12.67 -7.84 1.74
CA LEU A 179 -12.92 -9.18 1.19
C LEU A 179 -14.42 -9.52 1.11
N THR A 180 -15.18 -9.27 2.19
CA THR A 180 -16.58 -9.70 2.31
C THR A 180 -17.60 -8.80 1.60
N LYS A 181 -17.19 -7.61 1.13
CA LYS A 181 -18.02 -6.74 0.27
C LYS A 181 -18.37 -7.38 -1.07
N ALA A 182 -17.51 -8.25 -1.61
CA ALA A 182 -17.62 -8.76 -2.98
C ALA A 182 -18.91 -9.55 -3.24
N LYS A 183 -19.69 -9.12 -4.23
CA LYS A 183 -20.92 -9.78 -4.71
C LYS A 183 -20.73 -10.41 -6.07
N THR A 184 -19.98 -9.78 -6.97
CA THR A 184 -19.71 -10.26 -8.33
C THR A 184 -18.27 -10.72 -8.48
N HIS A 185 -17.30 -9.97 -7.95
CA HIS A 185 -15.88 -10.32 -8.10
C HIS A 185 -14.97 -9.76 -7.00
N LEU A 186 -13.87 -10.46 -6.75
CA LEU A 186 -12.86 -10.13 -5.74
C LEU A 186 -11.45 -10.30 -6.30
N GLU A 187 -10.63 -9.25 -6.23
CA GLU A 187 -9.18 -9.33 -6.46
C GLU A 187 -8.42 -9.26 -5.13
N VAL A 188 -7.34 -10.04 -5.02
CA VAL A 188 -6.32 -9.92 -3.96
C VAL A 188 -4.93 -9.93 -4.58
N SER A 189 -4.19 -8.84 -4.40
CA SER A 189 -2.76 -8.72 -4.73
C SER A 189 -1.96 -8.50 -3.44
N SER A 190 -0.81 -9.15 -3.30
CA SER A 190 0.14 -8.94 -2.20
C SER A 190 1.54 -9.44 -2.61
N LEU A 191 2.57 -9.12 -1.82
CA LEU A 191 3.90 -9.74 -1.99
C LEU A 191 3.83 -11.26 -1.83
N THR A 192 3.19 -11.73 -0.78
CA THR A 192 3.07 -13.16 -0.44
C THR A 192 1.62 -13.51 -0.10
N PHE A 193 1.33 -14.81 -0.16
CA PHE A 193 0.07 -15.37 0.32
C PHE A 193 -0.13 -15.03 1.82
N PRO A 194 -1.34 -14.67 2.27
CA PRO A 194 -1.58 -14.32 3.67
C PRO A 194 -1.20 -15.43 4.64
N SER A 195 -0.57 -15.09 5.77
CA SER A 195 -0.05 -16.05 6.76
C SER A 195 -0.76 -15.96 8.12
N GLY A 196 -0.59 -17.00 8.95
CA GLY A 196 -1.14 -17.10 10.32
C GLY A 196 -2.58 -16.61 10.46
N ASN A 197 -2.85 -15.60 11.31
CA ASN A 197 -4.19 -15.06 11.48
C ASN A 197 -4.77 -14.44 10.20
N PHE A 198 -4.01 -13.73 9.36
CA PHE A 198 -4.53 -13.21 8.08
C PHE A 198 -4.96 -14.33 7.12
N ARG A 199 -4.34 -15.51 7.19
CA ARG A 199 -4.81 -16.69 6.45
C ARG A 199 -6.18 -17.17 6.95
N LYS A 200 -6.43 -17.06 8.25
CA LYS A 200 -7.73 -17.37 8.89
C LYS A 200 -8.79 -16.33 8.51
N VAL A 201 -8.42 -15.05 8.45
CA VAL A 201 -9.26 -13.96 7.92
C VAL A 201 -9.72 -14.28 6.48
N LEU A 202 -8.78 -14.66 5.60
CA LEU A 202 -9.08 -15.02 4.21
C LEU A 202 -10.01 -16.25 4.13
N VAL A 203 -9.71 -17.31 4.91
CA VAL A 203 -10.55 -18.52 4.99
C VAL A 203 -11.97 -18.20 5.48
N ASN A 204 -12.11 -17.35 6.49
CA ASN A 204 -13.41 -16.95 7.05
C ASN A 204 -14.22 -16.10 6.06
N ALA A 205 -13.59 -15.13 5.40
CA ALA A 205 -14.23 -14.32 4.36
C ALA A 205 -14.68 -15.19 3.18
N LEU A 206 -13.82 -16.09 2.68
CA LEU A 206 -14.17 -17.05 1.62
C LEU A 206 -15.30 -17.99 2.06
N SER A 207 -15.33 -18.41 3.34
CA SER A 207 -16.44 -19.17 3.90
C SER A 207 -17.77 -18.41 3.83
N VAL A 208 -17.79 -17.12 4.19
CA VAL A 208 -18.99 -16.26 4.03
C VAL A 208 -19.39 -16.13 2.56
N LEU A 209 -18.45 -15.78 1.68
CA LEU A 209 -18.71 -15.62 0.24
C LEU A 209 -19.26 -16.91 -0.40
N SER A 210 -18.76 -18.08 0.02
CA SER A 210 -19.17 -19.39 -0.50
C SER A 210 -20.62 -19.77 -0.17
N GLN A 211 -21.23 -19.14 0.84
CA GLN A 211 -22.59 -19.43 1.29
C GLN A 211 -23.65 -18.54 0.62
N ARG A 212 -23.24 -17.57 -0.20
CA ARG A 212 -24.15 -16.75 -1.01
C ARG A 212 -24.73 -17.57 -2.17
N GLU A 213 -25.98 -17.29 -2.54
CA GLU A 213 -26.66 -17.88 -3.70
C GLU A 213 -25.83 -17.74 -4.98
N THR A 214 -25.21 -16.57 -5.18
CA THR A 214 -24.19 -16.35 -6.21
C THR A 214 -22.86 -16.04 -5.51
N SER A 215 -21.91 -16.97 -5.54
CA SER A 215 -20.53 -16.71 -5.14
C SER A 215 -19.81 -15.85 -6.18
N PRO A 216 -19.01 -14.84 -5.78
CA PRO A 216 -18.21 -14.03 -6.70
C PRO A 216 -17.12 -14.85 -7.42
N THR A 217 -16.64 -14.34 -8.55
CA THR A 217 -15.38 -14.80 -9.15
C THR A 217 -14.19 -14.18 -8.40
N ILE A 218 -13.21 -14.99 -8.06
CA ILE A 218 -12.11 -14.61 -7.17
C ILE A 218 -10.79 -14.80 -7.90
N ARG A 219 -9.91 -13.80 -7.77
CA ARG A 219 -8.59 -13.79 -8.39
C ARG A 219 -7.56 -13.35 -7.37
N MET A 220 -6.56 -14.20 -7.13
CA MET A 220 -5.48 -13.94 -6.17
C MET A 220 -4.11 -14.05 -6.83
N ILE A 221 -3.27 -13.02 -6.66
CA ILE A 221 -1.97 -12.88 -7.34
C ILE A 221 -0.87 -12.45 -6.37
N PHE A 222 0.19 -13.25 -6.26
CA PHE A 222 1.29 -13.04 -5.31
C PHE A 222 2.65 -13.16 -6.02
N SER A 223 3.78 -12.91 -5.33
CA SER A 223 5.10 -13.34 -5.85
C SER A 223 5.35 -14.83 -5.62
N SER A 224 4.83 -15.36 -4.51
CA SER A 224 5.16 -16.67 -3.93
C SER A 224 4.24 -16.98 -2.75
N LEU A 225 4.33 -18.20 -2.20
CA LEU A 225 3.65 -18.56 -0.95
C LEU A 225 4.19 -17.76 0.26
N ASP A 226 5.52 -17.72 0.43
CA ASP A 226 6.16 -17.37 1.71
C ASP A 226 7.43 -16.50 1.60
N GLY A 227 7.83 -16.07 0.39
CA GLY A 227 9.02 -15.24 0.15
C GLY A 227 10.37 -15.97 0.29
N ILE A 228 10.36 -17.29 0.54
CA ILE A 228 11.56 -18.12 0.79
C ILE A 228 11.60 -19.34 -0.12
N THR A 229 10.50 -20.07 -0.23
CA THR A 229 10.44 -21.41 -0.81
C THR A 229 10.16 -21.32 -2.31
N PRO A 230 10.98 -21.95 -3.17
CA PRO A 230 10.80 -21.88 -4.62
C PRO A 230 9.40 -22.27 -5.11
N ASN A 231 8.81 -21.44 -5.97
CA ASN A 231 7.43 -21.56 -6.45
C ASN A 231 7.10 -22.93 -7.11
N PHE A 232 8.10 -23.66 -7.62
CA PHE A 232 7.90 -25.00 -8.19
C PHE A 232 7.59 -26.09 -7.15
N LEU A 233 7.91 -25.87 -5.86
CA LEU A 233 7.54 -26.75 -4.76
C LEU A 233 6.09 -26.46 -4.31
N ASN A 234 5.81 -25.17 -4.08
CA ASN A 234 4.55 -24.62 -3.58
C ASN A 234 3.63 -24.14 -4.72
N LYS A 235 3.47 -24.96 -5.76
CA LYS A 235 2.66 -24.64 -6.94
C LYS A 235 1.24 -24.12 -6.57
N PRO A 236 0.64 -23.21 -7.35
CA PRO A 236 -0.65 -22.61 -7.01
C PRO A 236 -1.80 -23.62 -6.86
N ASP A 237 -1.84 -24.68 -7.68
CA ASP A 237 -2.78 -25.80 -7.57
C ASP A 237 -2.87 -26.35 -6.13
N LYS A 238 -1.74 -26.74 -5.52
CA LYS A 238 -1.67 -27.28 -4.15
C LYS A 238 -2.09 -26.28 -3.08
N VAL A 239 -1.79 -25.00 -3.30
CA VAL A 239 -2.11 -23.92 -2.35
C VAL A 239 -3.61 -23.61 -2.38
N LEU A 240 -4.21 -23.63 -3.57
CA LEU A 240 -5.65 -23.53 -3.76
C LEU A 240 -6.38 -24.74 -3.14
N ASP A 241 -5.87 -25.95 -3.38
CA ASP A 241 -6.35 -27.19 -2.77
C ASP A 241 -6.38 -27.14 -1.23
N ALA A 242 -5.32 -26.60 -0.62
CA ALA A 242 -5.22 -26.43 0.83
C ALA A 242 -6.18 -25.33 1.35
N LEU A 243 -6.33 -24.23 0.61
CA LEU A 243 -7.25 -23.14 0.96
C LEU A 243 -8.71 -23.61 0.97
N LEU A 244 -9.12 -24.39 -0.02
CA LEU A 244 -10.49 -24.90 -0.15
C LEU A 244 -10.84 -25.96 0.91
N LYS A 245 -9.85 -26.77 1.32
CA LYS A 245 -9.98 -27.69 2.47
C LYS A 245 -10.23 -26.92 3.77
N ASP A 246 -9.50 -25.82 4.00
CA ASP A 246 -9.67 -24.99 5.19
C ASP A 246 -10.99 -24.18 5.19
N VAL A 247 -11.45 -23.70 4.02
CA VAL A 247 -12.81 -23.12 3.86
C VAL A 247 -13.88 -24.15 4.23
N SER A 248 -13.73 -25.39 3.78
CA SER A 248 -14.65 -26.49 4.11
C SER A 248 -14.62 -26.81 5.62
N ALA A 249 -13.44 -26.77 6.24
CA ALA A 249 -13.26 -27.05 7.66
C ALA A 249 -13.89 -25.99 8.60
N VAL A 250 -14.11 -24.76 8.13
CA VAL A 250 -14.84 -23.71 8.88
C VAL A 250 -16.34 -23.62 8.52
N GLY A 251 -16.84 -24.53 7.68
CA GLY A 251 -18.26 -24.64 7.30
C GLY A 251 -18.64 -23.97 5.98
N GLY A 252 -17.67 -23.52 5.18
CA GLY A 252 -17.92 -22.92 3.86
C GLY A 252 -18.16 -23.95 2.76
N ASN A 253 -18.99 -23.60 1.78
CA ASN A 253 -19.24 -24.44 0.59
C ASN A 253 -18.16 -24.21 -0.48
N ALA A 254 -16.98 -24.79 -0.27
CA ALA A 254 -15.82 -24.59 -1.15
C ALA A 254 -16.09 -24.92 -2.63
N ALA A 255 -17.07 -25.77 -2.95
CA ALA A 255 -17.46 -26.10 -4.33
C ALA A 255 -18.22 -24.96 -5.05
N ASN A 256 -18.72 -23.95 -4.34
CA ASN A 256 -19.35 -22.75 -4.91
C ASN A 256 -18.30 -21.67 -5.31
N LEU A 257 -17.09 -21.72 -4.73
CA LEU A 257 -16.04 -20.73 -4.96
C LEU A 257 -15.40 -20.88 -6.34
N LYS A 258 -15.22 -19.76 -7.04
CA LYS A 258 -14.61 -19.69 -8.38
C LYS A 258 -13.27 -18.95 -8.30
N ILE A 259 -12.24 -19.64 -7.82
CA ILE A 259 -10.93 -19.05 -7.53
C ILE A 259 -9.92 -19.32 -8.65
N ASN A 260 -9.19 -18.28 -9.05
CA ASN A 260 -7.93 -18.36 -9.78
C ASN A 260 -6.79 -17.90 -8.86
N LEU A 261 -5.69 -18.65 -8.80
CA LEU A 261 -4.52 -18.33 -7.98
C LEU A 261 -3.26 -18.37 -8.85
N ALA A 262 -2.41 -17.34 -8.79
CA ALA A 262 -1.20 -17.26 -9.59
C ALA A 262 0.00 -16.64 -8.84
N TYR A 263 1.20 -16.92 -9.34
CA TYR A 263 2.42 -16.21 -8.96
C TYR A 263 2.95 -15.39 -10.13
N LEU A 264 3.25 -14.11 -9.90
CA LEU A 264 3.89 -13.21 -10.84
C LEU A 264 5.30 -12.85 -10.35
N SER A 265 6.29 -13.47 -10.99
CA SER A 265 7.73 -13.34 -10.70
C SER A 265 8.55 -13.78 -11.91
N ASP A 266 9.64 -13.09 -12.23
CA ASP A 266 10.50 -13.41 -13.38
C ASP A 266 11.96 -13.71 -13.00
N LYS A 267 12.82 -13.89 -14.01
CA LYS A 267 14.27 -14.14 -13.86
C LYS A 267 15.13 -12.87 -13.74
N LYS A 268 14.55 -11.68 -13.92
CA LYS A 268 15.26 -10.38 -13.86
C LYS A 268 15.20 -9.74 -12.47
N VAL A 269 14.84 -10.51 -11.44
CA VAL A 269 14.66 -10.03 -10.05
C VAL A 269 13.42 -9.12 -9.90
N SER A 270 12.38 -9.35 -10.74
CA SER A 270 11.09 -8.65 -10.68
C SER A 270 9.96 -9.58 -10.21
N TRP A 271 9.07 -9.08 -9.37
CA TRP A 271 7.91 -9.82 -8.86
C TRP A 271 6.81 -8.90 -8.29
N ASN A 272 5.64 -9.48 -8.03
CA ASN A 272 4.51 -8.74 -7.49
C ASN A 272 4.78 -8.24 -6.06
N HIS A 273 4.68 -6.93 -5.88
CA HIS A 273 4.81 -6.25 -4.59
C HIS A 273 3.62 -5.32 -4.30
N ALA A 274 2.69 -5.13 -5.25
CA ALA A 274 1.46 -4.37 -5.06
C ALA A 274 0.53 -5.06 -4.04
N LYS A 275 0.05 -4.32 -3.03
CA LYS A 275 -0.90 -4.82 -2.03
C LYS A 275 -2.25 -4.14 -2.24
N ILE A 276 -3.22 -4.90 -2.75
CA ILE A 276 -4.53 -4.43 -3.19
C ILE A 276 -5.56 -5.50 -2.82
N VAL A 277 -6.66 -5.09 -2.21
CA VAL A 277 -7.89 -5.89 -2.10
C VAL A 277 -8.99 -5.08 -2.75
N LEU A 278 -9.71 -5.68 -3.71
CA LEU A 278 -10.69 -4.98 -4.54
C LEU A 278 -11.96 -5.80 -4.67
N ALA A 279 -13.06 -5.31 -4.10
CA ALA A 279 -14.38 -5.93 -4.21
C ALA A 279 -15.28 -5.17 -5.19
N ASP A 280 -15.86 -5.90 -6.13
CA ASP A 280 -16.77 -5.45 -7.20
C ASP A 280 -16.25 -4.26 -8.01
N SER A 281 -14.93 -4.06 -8.04
CA SER A 281 -14.25 -2.85 -8.55
C SER A 281 -14.78 -1.53 -7.97
N TYR A 282 -15.34 -1.56 -6.76
CA TYR A 282 -15.87 -0.39 -6.08
C TYR A 282 -15.17 -0.15 -4.74
N TYR A 283 -14.99 -1.18 -3.89
CA TYR A 283 -14.31 -1.05 -2.60
C TYR A 283 -12.84 -1.45 -2.72
N VAL A 284 -11.94 -0.54 -2.37
CA VAL A 284 -10.48 -0.70 -2.41
C VAL A 284 -9.93 -0.69 -0.99
N LEU A 285 -9.02 -1.62 -0.66
CA LEU A 285 -8.03 -1.47 0.40
C LEU A 285 -6.65 -1.64 -0.23
N GLN A 286 -5.77 -0.64 -0.13
CA GLN A 286 -4.41 -0.72 -0.71
C GLN A 286 -3.39 0.11 0.07
N GLY A 287 -2.10 -0.26 0.01
CA GLY A 287 -1.03 0.43 0.74
C GLY A 287 0.25 -0.37 0.94
N GLY A 288 0.91 -0.16 2.07
CA GLY A 288 2.18 -0.78 2.44
C GLY A 288 2.07 -2.18 3.06
N HIS A 289 0.94 -2.51 3.68
CA HIS A 289 0.79 -3.74 4.46
C HIS A 289 0.97 -5.03 3.65
N ASN A 290 1.95 -5.86 4.04
CA ASN A 290 1.96 -7.29 3.69
C ASN A 290 1.07 -8.04 4.71
N PHE A 291 0.15 -8.90 4.27
CA PHE A 291 -0.76 -9.62 5.20
C PHE A 291 -0.07 -10.79 5.95
N LEU A 292 0.93 -10.45 6.77
CA LEU A 292 1.82 -11.37 7.46
C LEU A 292 1.60 -11.38 8.97
N ASP A 293 1.13 -12.50 9.49
CA ASP A 293 0.83 -12.71 10.90
C ASP A 293 1.97 -12.41 11.89
N PRO A 294 3.23 -12.83 11.67
CA PRO A 294 4.30 -12.57 12.63
C PRO A 294 4.74 -11.11 12.69
N ASP A 295 4.34 -10.29 11.71
CA ASP A 295 4.85 -8.92 11.53
C ASP A 295 3.85 -7.87 12.06
N TYR A 296 2.53 -8.04 11.86
CA TYR A 296 1.54 -6.99 12.19
C TYR A 296 0.61 -7.32 13.37
N VAL A 297 0.42 -8.60 13.73
CA VAL A 297 -0.57 -9.05 14.75
C VAL A 297 0.09 -9.78 15.92
N LYS A 298 1.17 -9.16 16.42
CA LYS A 298 2.01 -9.58 17.57
C LYS A 298 2.36 -8.35 18.43
N GLU A 299 2.99 -8.59 19.58
CA GLU A 299 3.31 -7.59 20.62
C GLU A 299 4.28 -6.50 20.17
N SER A 300 5.11 -6.78 19.16
CA SER A 300 6.08 -5.86 18.57
C SER A 300 5.78 -5.63 17.08
N PRO A 301 4.62 -5.02 16.74
CA PRO A 301 4.12 -4.94 15.37
C PRO A 301 4.93 -3.95 14.53
N ILE A 302 4.94 -4.17 13.22
CA ILE A 302 5.45 -3.21 12.24
C ILE A 302 4.47 -2.03 12.10
N PHE A 303 4.99 -0.80 12.13
CA PHE A 303 4.20 0.40 11.84
C PHE A 303 4.06 0.59 10.33
N ASP A 304 2.83 0.61 9.82
CA ASP A 304 2.57 0.67 8.38
C ASP A 304 1.19 1.32 8.09
N LEU A 305 0.90 1.56 6.82
CA LEU A 305 -0.21 2.38 6.35
C LEU A 305 -0.83 1.84 5.06
N SER A 306 -2.15 1.67 5.09
CA SER A 306 -3.02 1.52 3.93
C SER A 306 -4.16 2.53 4.00
N MET A 307 -4.90 2.64 2.90
CA MET A 307 -6.19 3.33 2.88
C MET A 307 -7.29 2.46 2.31
N HIS A 308 -8.48 2.62 2.87
CA HIS A 308 -9.73 2.29 2.19
C HIS A 308 -10.09 3.42 1.23
N GLY A 309 -10.72 3.07 0.11
CA GLY A 309 -11.31 4.04 -0.82
C GLY A 309 -12.47 3.41 -1.58
N SER A 310 -13.39 4.23 -2.10
CA SER A 310 -14.49 3.70 -2.92
C SER A 310 -14.95 4.61 -4.06
N GLY A 311 -15.78 4.08 -4.97
CA GLY A 311 -16.24 4.76 -6.18
C GLY A 311 -15.37 4.46 -7.41
N SER A 312 -15.30 5.40 -8.35
CA SER A 312 -14.61 5.26 -9.65
C SER A 312 -13.12 4.92 -9.54
N VAL A 313 -12.49 5.20 -8.40
CA VAL A 313 -11.13 4.77 -8.10
C VAL A 313 -10.98 3.24 -8.18
N GLY A 314 -11.98 2.47 -7.75
CA GLY A 314 -11.95 1.00 -7.83
C GLY A 314 -11.97 0.47 -9.27
N PHE A 315 -12.70 1.13 -10.17
CA PHE A 315 -12.69 0.83 -11.61
C PHE A 315 -11.33 1.15 -12.25
N GLY A 316 -10.66 2.20 -11.77
CA GLY A 316 -9.26 2.48 -12.09
C GLY A 316 -8.33 1.35 -11.62
N VAL A 317 -8.37 1.01 -10.34
CA VAL A 317 -7.53 -0.03 -9.71
C VAL A 317 -7.69 -1.38 -10.42
N GLN A 318 -8.92 -1.75 -10.83
CA GLN A 318 -9.17 -2.97 -11.59
C GLN A 318 -8.34 -3.05 -12.88
N LYS A 319 -8.13 -1.94 -13.58
CA LYS A 319 -7.39 -1.92 -14.86
C LYS A 319 -5.91 -2.27 -14.64
N PHE A 320 -5.30 -1.73 -13.59
CA PHE A 320 -3.94 -2.12 -13.18
C PHE A 320 -3.88 -3.60 -12.78
N VAL A 321 -4.83 -4.08 -11.99
CA VAL A 321 -4.90 -5.51 -11.61
C VAL A 321 -5.09 -6.41 -12.84
N ASN A 322 -5.89 -5.99 -13.82
CA ASN A 322 -6.04 -6.68 -15.10
C ASN A 322 -4.71 -6.73 -15.89
N ALA A 323 -3.89 -5.69 -15.84
CA ALA A 323 -2.56 -5.68 -16.46
C ALA A 323 -1.61 -6.71 -15.79
N LEU A 324 -1.63 -6.81 -14.45
CA LEU A 324 -0.89 -7.88 -13.75
C LEU A 324 -1.36 -9.28 -14.18
N TRP A 325 -2.68 -9.49 -14.28
CA TRP A 325 -3.26 -10.75 -14.74
C TRP A 325 -2.92 -11.10 -16.18
N ALA A 326 -2.76 -10.13 -17.08
CA ALA A 326 -2.34 -10.38 -18.46
C ALA A 326 -0.95 -11.06 -18.56
N HIS A 327 -0.11 -10.94 -17.53
CA HIS A 327 1.18 -11.63 -17.42
C HIS A 327 1.11 -12.92 -16.58
N ALA A 328 0.15 -13.06 -15.67
CA ALA A 328 0.02 -14.19 -14.75
C ALA A 328 -0.93 -15.31 -15.22
N ASP A 329 -1.89 -14.99 -16.10
CA ASP A 329 -2.84 -15.92 -16.75
C ASP A 329 -2.18 -17.21 -17.30
N PRO A 330 -1.01 -17.16 -18.00
CA PRO A 330 -0.35 -18.38 -18.51
C PRO A 330 0.26 -19.32 -17.46
N VAL A 331 0.33 -18.91 -16.18
CA VAL A 331 0.94 -19.68 -15.07
C VAL A 331 0.03 -19.81 -13.85
N ALA A 332 -1.25 -19.47 -14.01
CA ALA A 332 -2.25 -19.57 -12.97
C ALA A 332 -2.69 -21.03 -12.71
N SER A 333 -3.43 -21.24 -11.63
CA SER A 333 -4.21 -22.46 -11.40
C SER A 333 -5.65 -22.10 -11.04
N ASN A 334 -6.57 -22.89 -11.58
CA ASN A 334 -8.01 -22.74 -11.51
C ASN A 334 -8.65 -24.08 -11.08
N LEU A 335 -9.95 -24.05 -10.74
CA LEU A 335 -10.66 -25.21 -10.18
C LEU A 335 -11.10 -26.27 -11.20
N LYS A 336 -10.94 -25.99 -12.49
CA LYS A 336 -11.19 -26.87 -13.63
C LYS A 336 -10.23 -26.46 -14.75
N ASN A 337 -9.73 -27.40 -15.55
CA ASN A 337 -8.80 -27.14 -16.66
C ASN A 337 -9.48 -26.44 -17.88
N ASP A 338 -10.54 -25.66 -17.64
CA ASP A 338 -11.38 -25.03 -18.65
C ASP A 338 -11.09 -23.52 -18.71
N GLU A 339 -10.77 -23.06 -19.92
CA GLU A 339 -10.71 -21.66 -20.36
C GLU A 339 -9.69 -20.72 -19.69
N ARG A 340 -9.48 -19.59 -20.37
CA ARG A 340 -8.57 -18.49 -20.01
C ARG A 340 -9.15 -17.64 -18.89
N ILE A 341 -8.33 -17.00 -18.06
CA ILE A 341 -8.83 -16.09 -17.02
C ILE A 341 -9.51 -14.87 -17.65
N VAL A 342 -10.85 -14.88 -17.66
CA VAL A 342 -11.68 -13.77 -18.09
C VAL A 342 -11.58 -12.63 -17.05
N PRO A 343 -11.12 -11.42 -17.43
CA PRO A 343 -11.20 -10.26 -16.55
C PRO A 343 -12.67 -9.92 -16.26
N PRO A 344 -13.02 -9.45 -15.05
CA PRO A 344 -14.40 -9.07 -14.76
C PRO A 344 -14.88 -7.98 -15.72
N PHE A 345 -16.15 -8.05 -16.14
CA PHE A 345 -16.79 -6.93 -16.82
C PHE A 345 -17.07 -5.83 -15.78
N VAL A 346 -16.60 -4.62 -16.04
CA VAL A 346 -16.71 -3.52 -15.09
C VAL A 346 -17.14 -2.24 -15.79
N LYS A 347 -18.11 -1.56 -15.16
CA LYS A 347 -18.61 -0.25 -15.55
C LYS A 347 -18.15 0.78 -14.50
N ASP A 348 -17.75 1.96 -14.96
CA ASP A 348 -17.48 3.09 -14.06
C ASP A 348 -18.77 3.51 -13.33
N PRO A 349 -18.80 3.58 -11.99
CA PRO A 349 -19.95 4.10 -11.26
C PRO A 349 -20.16 5.61 -11.47
N ASN A 350 -19.13 6.35 -11.90
CA ASN A 350 -19.07 7.82 -11.94
C ASN A 350 -19.27 8.45 -10.54
N GLU A 351 -18.61 7.87 -9.53
CA GLU A 351 -18.77 8.22 -8.12
C GLU A 351 -17.44 8.58 -7.45
N GLY A 352 -17.42 9.71 -6.73
CA GLY A 352 -16.25 10.20 -6.00
C GLY A 352 -16.11 11.72 -6.13
N THR A 353 -15.49 12.34 -5.13
CA THR A 353 -15.29 13.80 -5.07
C THR A 353 -13.82 14.12 -5.24
N ALA A 354 -12.97 13.61 -4.35
CA ALA A 354 -11.51 13.77 -4.37
C ALA A 354 -10.92 13.33 -5.73
N ARG A 355 -10.01 14.13 -6.28
CA ARG A 355 -9.31 13.81 -7.55
C ARG A 355 -8.25 12.76 -7.27
N VAL A 356 -8.17 11.71 -8.10
CA VAL A 356 -7.23 10.60 -7.90
C VAL A 356 -6.48 10.28 -9.18
N ILE A 357 -5.16 10.12 -9.08
CA ILE A 357 -4.35 9.48 -10.11
C ILE A 357 -3.89 8.13 -9.55
N GLY A 358 -4.30 7.02 -10.16
CA GLY A 358 -3.69 5.73 -9.88
C GLY A 358 -2.37 5.63 -10.62
N MET A 359 -1.30 5.23 -9.93
CA MET A 359 0.05 5.14 -10.49
C MET A 359 0.69 3.81 -10.07
N GLY A 360 1.19 3.06 -11.04
CA GLY A 360 1.87 1.79 -10.80
C GLY A 360 3.15 1.61 -11.58
N ARG A 361 3.83 0.52 -11.25
CA ARG A 361 4.94 -0.10 -11.96
C ARG A 361 4.48 -1.47 -12.42
N LEU A 362 4.85 -1.88 -13.63
CA LEU A 362 4.83 -3.29 -14.05
C LEU A 362 6.21 -3.96 -13.88
N GLY A 363 7.20 -3.25 -13.32
CA GLY A 363 8.57 -3.74 -13.20
C GLY A 363 9.12 -4.20 -14.55
N SER A 364 9.77 -5.36 -14.58
CA SER A 364 10.38 -5.90 -15.80
C SER A 364 9.40 -6.37 -16.89
N PHE A 365 8.10 -6.39 -16.60
CA PHE A 365 7.03 -6.84 -17.49
C PHE A 365 6.45 -5.72 -18.37
N GLY A 366 6.68 -4.44 -18.06
CA GLY A 366 6.06 -3.34 -18.81
C GLY A 366 6.42 -1.94 -18.33
N ASP A 367 5.40 -1.07 -18.31
CA ASP A 367 5.55 0.37 -18.06
C ASP A 367 5.79 0.72 -16.57
N LEU A 368 6.47 1.86 -16.33
CA LEU A 368 6.93 2.32 -15.01
C LEU A 368 6.36 3.70 -14.61
N ALA A 369 5.16 4.07 -15.08
CA ALA A 369 4.53 5.38 -14.87
C ALA A 369 4.69 6.01 -13.48
N SER A 370 4.63 5.22 -12.40
CA SER A 370 4.77 5.72 -11.03
C SER A 370 6.17 6.31 -10.71
N ASP A 371 7.24 5.91 -11.40
CA ASP A 371 8.56 6.56 -11.24
C ASP A 371 8.56 8.01 -11.72
N ASP A 372 7.99 8.27 -12.90
CA ASP A 372 7.83 9.62 -13.40
C ASP A 372 6.68 10.37 -12.71
N GLY A 373 5.68 9.67 -12.19
CA GLY A 373 4.68 10.20 -11.27
C GLY A 373 5.28 10.76 -9.97
N PHE A 374 6.25 10.06 -9.36
CA PHE A 374 6.99 10.56 -8.19
C PHE A 374 7.81 11.81 -8.53
N LYS A 375 8.48 11.83 -9.70
CA LYS A 375 9.21 13.02 -10.19
C LYS A 375 8.25 14.19 -10.42
N ALA A 376 7.09 13.94 -11.04
CA ALA A 376 6.07 14.93 -11.34
C ALA A 376 5.49 15.54 -10.06
N LEU A 377 5.19 14.72 -9.05
CA LEU A 377 4.75 15.17 -7.73
C LEU A 377 5.77 16.14 -7.11
N LEU A 378 7.03 15.74 -7.04
CA LEU A 378 8.10 16.56 -6.44
C LEU A 378 8.41 17.83 -7.24
N ASN A 379 8.16 17.84 -8.55
CA ASN A 379 8.23 19.04 -9.39
C ASN A 379 6.99 19.95 -9.24
N ALA A 380 5.83 19.36 -8.96
CA ALA A 380 4.60 20.09 -8.64
C ALA A 380 4.70 20.78 -7.26
N THR A 381 5.31 20.17 -6.25
CA THR A 381 5.48 20.73 -4.89
C THR A 381 6.15 22.12 -4.86
N LYS A 382 5.59 23.04 -4.05
CA LYS A 382 5.97 24.46 -3.94
C LYS A 382 6.37 24.93 -2.53
N LYS A 383 5.97 24.23 -1.46
CA LYS A 383 6.13 24.66 -0.05
C LYS A 383 6.74 23.58 0.83
N SER A 384 6.18 22.36 0.81
CA SER A 384 6.55 21.29 1.74
C SER A 384 6.34 19.89 1.16
N VAL A 385 7.22 18.94 1.51
CA VAL A 385 7.00 17.50 1.28
C VAL A 385 7.33 16.68 2.53
N TYR A 386 6.43 15.79 2.93
CA TYR A 386 6.55 14.92 4.10
C TYR A 386 6.64 13.46 3.67
N PHE A 387 7.67 12.75 4.10
CA PHE A 387 7.91 11.34 3.81
C PHE A 387 7.74 10.50 5.07
N ALA A 388 6.87 9.49 5.02
CA ALA A 388 6.95 8.34 5.93
C ALA A 388 7.30 7.10 5.10
N GLN A 389 8.48 6.52 5.34
CA GLN A 389 9.10 5.53 4.46
C GLN A 389 9.84 4.45 5.27
N GLN A 390 9.96 3.23 4.73
CA GLN A 390 10.87 2.22 5.28
C GLN A 390 12.33 2.70 5.19
N ASP A 391 12.78 3.10 3.99
CA ASP A 391 14.09 3.68 3.72
C ASP A 391 13.99 4.73 2.60
N MET A 392 14.86 5.75 2.61
CA MET A 392 15.00 6.69 1.48
C MET A 392 15.99 6.22 0.39
N PHE A 393 16.84 5.23 0.71
CA PHE A 393 17.84 4.66 -0.20
C PHE A 393 17.90 3.13 -0.06
N ASN A 394 18.28 2.42 -1.11
CA ASN A 394 18.36 0.95 -1.09
C ASN A 394 19.80 0.49 -0.80
N ASP A 395 20.04 -0.18 0.32
CA ASP A 395 21.33 -0.81 0.66
C ASP A 395 21.13 -2.28 1.06
N ILE A 396 20.25 -3.00 0.34
CA ILE A 396 19.88 -4.40 0.64
C ILE A 396 21.05 -5.38 0.43
N VAL A 397 21.89 -5.10 -0.56
CA VAL A 397 23.08 -5.90 -0.92
C VAL A 397 24.35 -5.52 -0.14
N LYS A 398 24.32 -4.42 0.63
CA LYS A 398 25.49 -3.84 1.35
C LYS A 398 26.68 -3.47 0.44
N LEU A 399 26.44 -3.29 -0.86
CA LEU A 399 27.40 -2.80 -1.88
C LEU A 399 27.24 -1.29 -2.17
N GLY A 400 26.87 -0.53 -1.13
CA GLY A 400 26.68 0.92 -1.18
C GLY A 400 25.27 1.33 -1.61
N ALA A 401 24.67 2.22 -0.83
CA ALA A 401 23.29 2.68 -0.98
C ALA A 401 22.97 3.25 -2.37
N LYS A 402 21.82 2.89 -2.93
CA LYS A 402 21.32 3.34 -4.23
C LYS A 402 20.18 4.35 -4.06
N PRO A 403 20.22 5.51 -4.73
CA PRO A 403 19.20 6.56 -4.61
C PRO A 403 17.93 6.23 -5.39
N SER A 404 16.82 6.88 -5.02
CA SER A 404 15.59 6.87 -5.81
C SER A 404 15.80 7.44 -7.22
N LEU A 405 15.05 6.93 -8.20
CA LEU A 405 14.91 7.56 -9.53
C LEU A 405 14.21 8.92 -9.46
N ALA A 406 13.52 9.23 -8.35
CA ALA A 406 12.93 10.51 -8.05
C ALA A 406 13.80 11.43 -7.15
N LEU A 407 14.99 10.98 -6.72
CA LEU A 407 15.89 11.81 -5.90
C LEU A 407 16.28 13.15 -6.59
N PRO A 408 16.57 13.22 -7.91
CA PRO A 408 16.84 14.50 -8.55
C PRO A 408 15.71 15.52 -8.41
N ALA A 409 14.45 15.09 -8.52
CA ALA A 409 13.29 15.96 -8.34
C ALA A 409 13.09 16.42 -6.88
N LEU A 410 13.50 15.60 -5.90
CA LEU A 410 13.57 16.01 -4.49
C LEU A 410 14.68 17.05 -4.25
N ILE A 411 15.86 16.86 -4.85
CA ILE A 411 16.96 17.84 -4.80
C ILE A 411 16.50 19.16 -5.45
N ASP A 412 15.85 19.10 -6.60
CA ASP A 412 15.25 20.26 -7.28
C ASP A 412 14.22 20.96 -6.39
N ALA A 413 13.36 20.22 -5.69
CA ALA A 413 12.41 20.80 -4.75
C ALA A 413 13.12 21.55 -3.60
N ILE A 414 14.10 20.93 -2.96
CA ILE A 414 14.87 21.53 -1.86
C ILE A 414 15.56 22.81 -2.32
N LEU A 415 16.21 22.81 -3.49
CA LEU A 415 16.91 23.99 -4.04
C LEU A 415 15.94 25.08 -4.54
N ARG A 416 14.66 24.76 -4.79
CA ARG A 416 13.59 25.75 -5.01
C ARG A 416 13.05 26.36 -3.70
N GLY A 417 13.45 25.86 -2.53
CA GLY A 417 12.96 26.31 -1.22
C GLY A 417 11.78 25.51 -0.67
N VAL A 418 11.55 24.29 -1.16
CA VAL A 418 10.58 23.35 -0.57
C VAL A 418 11.17 22.74 0.69
N THR A 419 10.44 22.89 1.81
CA THR A 419 10.79 22.23 3.08
C THR A 419 10.54 20.73 3.02
N VAL A 420 11.36 19.93 3.70
CA VAL A 420 11.30 18.47 3.68
C VAL A 420 11.27 17.92 5.09
N LYS A 421 10.31 17.05 5.40
CA LYS A 421 10.29 16.26 6.64
C LYS A 421 10.37 14.78 6.29
N VAL A 422 11.26 14.04 6.95
CA VAL A 422 11.40 12.58 6.76
C VAL A 422 11.27 11.87 8.10
N ALA A 423 10.32 10.95 8.20
CA ALA A 423 10.22 9.95 9.25
C ALA A 423 10.54 8.58 8.63
N GLN A 424 11.74 8.06 8.90
CA GLN A 424 12.26 6.81 8.32
C GLN A 424 12.31 5.69 9.36
N SER A 425 12.34 4.42 8.95
CA SER A 425 12.65 3.33 9.87
C SER A 425 13.99 3.53 10.59
N SER A 426 14.01 3.18 11.88
CA SER A 426 15.24 3.00 12.68
C SER A 426 15.82 1.59 12.59
N SER A 427 15.09 0.63 11.99
CA SER A 427 15.58 -0.73 11.80
C SER A 427 16.76 -0.78 10.84
N THR A 428 17.77 -1.56 11.21
CA THR A 428 18.93 -1.88 10.36
C THR A 428 19.24 -3.38 10.33
N LYS A 429 18.43 -4.20 11.02
CA LYS A 429 18.54 -5.68 10.99
C LYS A 429 18.46 -6.18 9.54
N PHE A 430 19.41 -7.03 9.15
CA PHE A 430 19.38 -7.71 7.86
C PHE A 430 18.10 -8.54 7.73
N LEU A 431 17.38 -8.38 6.61
CA LEU A 431 16.02 -8.91 6.37
C LEU A 431 14.92 -8.36 7.32
N GLY A 432 15.19 -7.25 8.01
CA GLY A 432 14.20 -6.49 8.77
C GLY A 432 13.57 -5.34 7.96
N TYR A 433 12.60 -4.66 8.57
CA TYR A 433 11.85 -3.55 7.99
C TYR A 433 12.64 -2.22 8.07
N GLY A 434 13.81 -2.19 7.42
CA GLY A 434 14.73 -1.06 7.38
C GLY A 434 16.15 -1.52 7.05
N MET A 435 16.82 -0.81 6.13
CA MET A 435 18.13 -1.15 5.57
C MET A 435 19.26 -0.21 6.00
N ILE A 436 18.95 1.05 6.30
CA ILE A 436 19.91 2.15 6.51
C ILE A 436 19.46 3.00 7.70
N ALA A 437 20.37 3.25 8.65
CA ALA A 437 20.10 4.13 9.78
C ALA A 437 19.77 5.58 9.32
N PRO A 438 18.81 6.29 9.94
CA PRO A 438 18.42 7.66 9.55
C PRO A 438 19.59 8.63 9.42
N GLU A 439 20.63 8.50 10.25
CA GLU A 439 21.83 9.32 10.23
C GLU A 439 22.62 9.16 8.92
N LYS A 440 22.81 7.90 8.48
CA LYS A 440 23.48 7.58 7.20
C LYS A 440 22.60 7.99 6.01
N ALA A 441 21.28 7.83 6.11
CA ALA A 441 20.35 8.22 5.05
C ALA A 441 20.27 9.75 4.87
N PHE A 442 20.31 10.52 5.97
CA PHE A 442 20.35 11.99 5.91
C PHE A 442 21.69 12.50 5.37
N GLY A 443 22.83 11.92 5.80
CA GLY A 443 24.14 12.26 5.23
C GLY A 443 24.19 12.06 3.72
N LEU A 444 23.75 10.89 3.22
CA LEU A 444 23.68 10.61 1.78
C LEU A 444 22.76 11.57 1.00
N LEU A 445 21.72 12.11 1.64
CA LEU A 445 20.86 13.14 1.05
C LEU A 445 21.57 14.50 0.98
N LEU A 446 22.24 14.92 2.06
CA LEU A 446 23.02 16.15 2.11
C LEU A 446 24.20 16.14 1.12
N ASP A 447 24.92 15.02 1.00
CA ASP A 447 25.99 14.82 0.02
C ASP A 447 25.48 15.01 -1.41
N ALA A 448 24.35 14.37 -1.74
CA ALA A 448 23.74 14.42 -3.07
C ALA A 448 23.26 15.84 -3.43
N ILE A 449 22.63 16.55 -2.49
CA ILE A 449 22.19 17.94 -2.70
C ILE A 449 23.40 18.88 -2.83
N THR A 450 24.44 18.69 -2.00
CA THR A 450 25.64 19.55 -2.00
C THR A 450 26.35 19.47 -3.35
N LYS A 451 26.59 18.25 -3.85
CA LYS A 451 27.19 18.04 -5.18
C LYS A 451 26.38 18.68 -6.31
N GLU A 452 25.05 18.61 -6.26
CA GLU A 452 24.19 19.20 -7.28
C GLU A 452 24.17 20.73 -7.19
N ALA A 453 24.16 21.28 -5.98
CA ALA A 453 24.27 22.72 -5.71
C ALA A 453 25.60 23.29 -6.21
N GLU A 454 26.73 22.61 -5.95
CA GLU A 454 28.05 22.96 -6.48
C GLU A 454 28.06 22.94 -8.01
N THR A 455 27.53 21.88 -8.62
CA THR A 455 27.44 21.71 -10.08
C THR A 455 26.65 22.86 -10.74
N ARG A 456 25.58 23.32 -10.08
CA ARG A 456 24.73 24.43 -10.53
C ARG A 456 25.25 25.82 -10.13
N LYS A 457 26.32 25.90 -9.33
CA LYS A 457 26.80 27.13 -8.66
C LYS A 457 25.69 27.84 -7.88
N PHE A 458 24.84 27.06 -7.22
CA PHE A 458 23.70 27.55 -6.45
C PHE A 458 24.16 28.44 -5.28
N VAL A 459 23.57 29.63 -5.18
CA VAL A 459 23.78 30.58 -4.08
C VAL A 459 22.55 30.53 -3.18
N ALA A 460 22.76 30.23 -1.89
CA ALA A 460 21.65 30.16 -0.94
C ALA A 460 21.01 31.55 -0.72
N PRO A 461 19.67 31.64 -0.71
CA PRO A 461 18.96 32.91 -0.55
C PRO A 461 19.19 33.51 0.84
N GLY A 462 19.27 34.85 0.91
CA GLY A 462 19.44 35.57 2.17
C GLY A 462 20.88 35.65 2.69
N GLY A 463 21.89 35.23 1.90
CA GLY A 463 23.31 35.38 2.24
C GLY A 463 23.85 34.37 3.26
N ILE A 464 23.06 33.35 3.60
CA ILE A 464 23.47 32.24 4.47
C ILE A 464 24.35 31.22 3.72
N THR A 465 24.99 30.31 4.45
CA THR A 465 25.73 29.20 3.81
C THR A 465 24.79 28.15 3.21
N LEU A 466 25.26 27.38 2.22
CA LEU A 466 24.51 26.23 1.69
C LEU A 466 24.12 25.26 2.80
N ARG A 467 25.06 24.92 3.70
CA ARG A 467 24.79 24.09 4.88
C ARG A 467 23.63 24.64 5.71
N GLU A 468 23.70 25.91 6.08
CA GLU A 468 22.67 26.55 6.90
C GLU A 468 21.30 26.56 6.18
N TYR A 469 21.28 26.76 4.87
CA TYR A 469 20.07 26.61 4.05
C TYR A 469 19.51 25.19 4.12
N LEU A 470 20.32 24.15 3.88
CA LEU A 470 19.86 22.76 3.94
C LEU A 470 19.37 22.37 5.34
N CYS A 471 20.05 22.82 6.40
CA CYS A 471 19.62 22.60 7.79
C CYS A 471 18.35 23.38 8.19
N ARG A 472 17.97 24.42 7.43
CA ARG A 472 16.66 25.11 7.55
C ARG A 472 15.57 24.46 6.71
N GLN A 473 15.92 23.80 5.61
CA GLN A 473 14.95 23.16 4.70
C GLN A 473 14.61 21.72 5.11
N ILE A 474 15.54 20.95 5.70
CA ILE A 474 15.37 19.50 5.89
C ILE A 474 15.34 19.12 7.37
N GLU A 475 14.26 18.48 7.79
CA GLU A 475 14.13 17.82 9.09
C GLU A 475 14.07 16.29 8.89
N TYR A 476 15.06 15.56 9.43
CA TYR A 476 15.15 14.10 9.28
C TYR A 476 15.06 13.42 10.65
N ALA A 477 14.26 12.36 10.79
CA ALA A 477 14.04 11.66 12.06
C ALA A 477 13.80 10.14 11.85
N PRO A 478 14.08 9.30 12.87
CA PRO A 478 13.44 8.00 12.99
C PRO A 478 11.93 8.17 13.21
N LEU A 479 11.12 7.34 12.57
CA LEU A 479 9.68 7.26 12.81
C LEU A 479 9.42 6.57 14.15
N LEU A 480 8.83 7.30 15.10
CA LEU A 480 8.58 6.84 16.45
C LEU A 480 7.13 7.11 16.86
N PHE A 481 6.51 6.17 17.58
CA PHE A 481 5.17 6.32 18.17
C PHE A 481 5.21 6.93 19.58
N ASN A 482 6.36 6.85 20.25
CA ASN A 482 6.68 7.46 21.55
C ASN A 482 8.20 7.74 21.56
N SER A 483 8.62 8.98 21.77
CA SER A 483 10.02 9.37 21.74
C SER A 483 10.90 8.78 22.86
N ALA A 484 10.30 8.20 23.91
CA ALA A 484 11.01 7.44 24.93
C ALA A 484 11.32 5.99 24.52
N ILE A 485 10.66 5.47 23.48
CA ILE A 485 10.75 4.07 23.04
C ILE A 485 11.40 4.02 21.66
N THR A 486 12.68 3.65 21.60
CA THR A 486 13.44 3.46 20.34
C THR A 486 13.71 1.98 20.01
N ILE A 487 13.35 1.09 20.93
CA ILE A 487 13.48 -0.37 20.85
C ILE A 487 12.29 -0.99 21.60
N TRP A 488 11.78 -2.12 21.12
CA TRP A 488 10.72 -2.85 21.80
C TRP A 488 11.25 -3.49 23.11
N PRO A 489 10.37 -3.74 24.12
CA PRO A 489 10.77 -4.39 25.37
C PRO A 489 11.42 -5.77 25.20
N ASN A 490 11.19 -6.46 24.08
CA ASN A 490 11.78 -7.75 23.75
C ASN A 490 13.19 -7.65 23.09
N GLY A 491 13.71 -6.44 22.82
CA GLY A 491 14.97 -6.21 22.11
C GLY A 491 14.88 -6.16 20.57
N ASP A 492 13.68 -6.14 19.99
CA ASP A 492 13.52 -5.85 18.55
C ASP A 492 13.57 -4.34 18.26
N GLN A 493 14.19 -3.95 17.14
CA GLN A 493 14.13 -2.58 16.64
C GLN A 493 12.70 -2.27 16.20
N ILE A 494 12.27 -1.01 16.33
CA ILE A 494 10.98 -0.58 15.79
C ILE A 494 11.06 -0.66 14.27
N GLY A 495 10.27 -1.57 13.71
CA GLY A 495 10.13 -1.78 12.27
C GLY A 495 9.02 -0.90 11.71
N VAL A 496 9.29 -0.29 10.56
CA VAL A 496 8.48 0.78 9.97
C VAL A 496 8.43 0.55 8.47
N HIS A 497 7.23 0.52 7.89
CA HIS A 497 7.00 0.10 6.51
C HIS A 497 6.06 0.97 5.63
N PRO A 498 5.52 2.15 6.04
CA PRO A 498 4.65 2.93 5.16
C PRO A 498 5.40 3.37 3.90
N LYS A 499 4.63 3.71 2.86
CA LYS A 499 5.13 4.37 1.64
C LYS A 499 4.26 5.58 1.33
N LEU A 500 4.47 6.63 2.12
CA LEU A 500 3.69 7.87 2.10
C LEU A 500 4.58 9.04 1.64
N ILE A 501 4.02 9.89 0.78
CA ILE A 501 4.57 11.19 0.38
C ILE A 501 3.42 12.20 0.41
N ILE A 502 3.41 13.16 1.33
CA ILE A 502 2.44 14.28 1.37
C ILE A 502 3.11 15.50 0.74
N ALA A 503 2.40 16.26 -0.11
CA ALA A 503 2.90 17.47 -0.76
C ALA A 503 2.00 18.67 -0.49
N ASP A 504 2.60 19.80 -0.09
CA ASP A 504 2.02 21.12 0.19
C ASP A 504 0.81 21.14 1.15
N GLU A 505 0.54 20.03 1.85
CA GLU A 505 -0.67 19.74 2.64
C GLU A 505 -1.98 19.73 1.82
N VAL A 506 -1.90 19.60 0.49
CA VAL A 506 -3.04 19.59 -0.45
C VAL A 506 -3.21 18.28 -1.22
N GLY A 507 -2.18 17.43 -1.24
CA GLY A 507 -2.25 16.09 -1.85
C GLY A 507 -1.24 15.12 -1.25
N PHE A 508 -1.43 13.83 -1.53
CA PHE A 508 -0.50 12.78 -1.09
C PHE A 508 -0.47 11.60 -2.06
N TYR A 509 0.68 10.93 -2.17
CA TYR A 509 0.78 9.55 -2.64
C TYR A 509 0.80 8.59 -1.44
N MET A 510 0.04 7.51 -1.53
CA MET A 510 0.13 6.36 -0.63
C MET A 510 -0.13 5.07 -1.40
N GLY A 511 0.73 4.06 -1.20
CA GLY A 511 0.66 2.78 -1.90
C GLY A 511 1.70 1.77 -1.41
N SER A 512 2.11 0.87 -2.29
CA SER A 512 3.15 -0.12 -2.04
C SER A 512 4.55 0.32 -2.48
N GLN A 513 4.68 1.30 -3.40
CA GLN A 513 5.97 1.70 -3.96
C GLN A 513 6.82 2.45 -2.95
N ASN A 514 7.96 1.86 -2.59
CA ASN A 514 8.95 2.52 -1.75
C ASN A 514 9.60 3.70 -2.49
N PHE A 515 10.06 4.72 -1.76
CA PHE A 515 10.86 5.79 -2.38
C PHE A 515 12.21 5.27 -2.89
N TYR A 516 12.83 4.31 -2.18
CA TYR A 516 14.07 3.65 -2.61
C TYR A 516 13.86 2.82 -3.90
N PRO A 517 14.90 2.64 -4.75
CA PRO A 517 14.74 1.97 -6.04
C PRO A 517 14.43 0.47 -5.90
N SER A 518 13.44 0.02 -6.66
CA SER A 518 12.96 -1.36 -6.81
C SER A 518 12.53 -1.56 -8.27
N ASP A 519 12.70 -2.76 -8.85
CA ASP A 519 12.12 -3.12 -10.16
C ASP A 519 10.98 -4.12 -10.01
N LEU A 520 10.02 -3.80 -9.16
CA LEU A 520 8.90 -4.68 -8.80
C LEU A 520 7.58 -4.19 -9.43
N GLN A 521 6.55 -5.04 -9.46
CA GLN A 521 5.19 -4.58 -9.75
C GLN A 521 4.66 -3.92 -8.47
N GLU A 522 4.42 -2.61 -8.50
CA GLU A 522 4.01 -1.81 -7.34
C GLU A 522 2.88 -0.87 -7.75
N PHE A 523 2.07 -0.41 -6.80
CA PHE A 523 0.91 0.43 -7.06
C PHE A 523 0.68 1.43 -5.94
N GLY A 524 0.11 2.59 -6.26
CA GLY A 524 -0.52 3.46 -5.27
C GLY A 524 -1.50 4.44 -5.88
N LEU A 525 -2.17 5.18 -5.00
CA LEU A 525 -3.02 6.30 -5.40
C LEU A 525 -2.36 7.60 -4.98
N LEU A 526 -2.35 8.56 -5.90
CA LEU A 526 -2.10 9.96 -5.61
C LEU A 526 -3.44 10.67 -5.51
N VAL A 527 -3.76 11.17 -4.32
CA VAL A 527 -4.99 11.91 -4.02
C VAL A 527 -4.66 13.40 -4.02
N SER A 528 -5.47 14.20 -4.72
CA SER A 528 -5.37 15.65 -4.76
C SER A 528 -6.67 16.23 -4.20
N ASP A 529 -6.67 16.46 -2.88
CA ASP A 529 -7.80 16.95 -2.10
C ASP A 529 -7.28 17.44 -0.73
N THR A 530 -7.37 18.74 -0.43
CA THR A 530 -6.87 19.31 0.83
C THR A 530 -7.62 18.82 2.05
N LYS A 531 -8.91 18.45 1.95
CA LYS A 531 -9.68 17.93 3.09
C LYS A 531 -9.18 16.54 3.46
N THR A 532 -9.15 15.61 2.50
CA THR A 532 -8.62 14.25 2.71
C THR A 532 -7.15 14.28 3.12
N THR A 533 -6.34 15.19 2.57
CA THR A 533 -4.94 15.35 2.99
C THR A 533 -4.81 15.82 4.44
N LYS A 534 -5.65 16.76 4.90
CA LYS A 534 -5.67 17.22 6.30
C LYS A 534 -6.18 16.16 7.28
N GLU A 535 -7.13 15.33 6.88
CA GLU A 535 -7.55 14.15 7.66
C GLU A 535 -6.40 13.17 7.86
N LEU A 536 -5.63 12.88 6.80
CA LEU A 536 -4.43 12.04 6.90
C LEU A 536 -3.34 12.66 7.79
N ILE A 537 -3.16 13.98 7.71
CA ILE A 537 -2.23 14.72 8.57
C ILE A 537 -2.66 14.61 10.04
N ALA A 538 -3.94 14.85 10.35
CA ALA A 538 -4.45 14.79 11.72
C ALA A 538 -4.39 13.38 12.32
N ASN A 539 -4.77 12.35 11.55
CA ASN A 539 -4.96 11.00 12.07
C ASN A 539 -3.69 10.12 12.05
N TYR A 540 -2.69 10.45 11.21
CA TYR A 540 -1.47 9.65 11.06
C TYR A 540 -0.18 10.47 11.16
N TRP A 541 0.06 11.42 10.26
CA TRP A 541 1.36 12.09 10.16
C TRP A 541 1.68 12.99 11.36
N GLY A 542 0.70 13.74 11.87
CA GLY A 542 0.85 14.64 13.02
C GLY A 542 1.28 13.90 14.30
N PRO A 543 0.52 12.88 14.77
CA PRO A 543 0.89 12.08 15.93
C PRO A 543 2.27 11.43 15.82
N ILE A 544 2.64 10.96 14.62
CA ILE A 544 3.97 10.40 14.34
C ILE A 544 5.06 11.48 14.40
N TRP A 545 4.86 12.61 13.73
CA TRP A 545 5.86 13.68 13.68
C TRP A 545 6.09 14.31 15.04
N GLU A 546 5.05 14.43 15.88
CA GLU A 546 5.16 15.00 17.23
C GLU A 546 6.19 14.27 18.11
N GLU A 547 6.23 12.93 18.02
CA GLU A 547 7.22 12.11 18.74
C GLU A 547 8.54 11.97 17.97
N SER A 548 8.47 11.71 16.66
CA SER A 548 9.65 11.54 15.80
C SER A 548 10.57 12.78 15.85
N GLN A 549 10.00 13.99 15.83
CA GLN A 549 10.79 15.23 15.79
C GLN A 549 11.65 15.46 17.06
N LYS A 550 11.29 14.81 18.19
CA LYS A 550 12.07 14.85 19.44
C LYS A 550 13.37 14.05 19.36
N LYS A 551 13.56 13.27 18.29
CA LYS A 551 14.76 12.49 17.97
C LYS A 551 15.32 12.81 16.57
N LYS A 552 15.13 14.04 16.08
CA LYS A 552 15.72 14.51 14.81
C LYS A 552 17.23 14.26 14.77
N VAL A 553 17.71 13.83 13.60
CA VAL A 553 19.12 13.73 13.28
C VAL A 553 19.70 15.16 13.22
N GLU A 554 20.86 15.33 13.85
CA GLU A 554 21.58 16.61 13.85
C GLU A 554 22.18 16.92 12.47
N CYS A 555 21.89 18.11 11.93
CA CYS A 555 22.39 18.55 10.63
C CYS A 555 23.86 18.99 10.71
N LYS A 556 24.75 18.07 10.34
CA LYS A 556 26.19 18.12 10.64
C LYS A 556 27.10 18.60 9.51
#